data_AF-A0A2A5M789-F1
#
_entry.id   AF-A0A2A5M789-F1
#
_cell.length_a   1.000
_cell.length_b   1.000
_cell.length_c   1.000
_cell.angle_alpha   90.00
_cell.angle_beta   90.00
_cell.angle_gamma   90.00
#
_symmetry.space_group_name_H-M   'P 1'
#
loop_
_entity.id
_entity.type
_entity.pdbx_description
1 polymer ?
#
loop_
_entity_poly.entity_id
_entity_poly.type
_entity_poly.pdbx_seq_one_letter_code
_entity_poly.pdbx_strand_id
1 'polypeptide(L)'
;YKTKDMVGVEGEFKNVEYKFSKNTKDFASYLKGAKATIKPSNAFMGEGNDVITNNITKVFFPALLGNADIKVVFQDVIVGENKGVISAKITMDKKSTIVPLTYTIKDNKFEAKGQLDLHTFKNGSKALKALSDAAPGHGGISWPLVDISFNADLAE
;
A
#
# COMPACT_ATOMS: atom_id res chain seq x y z
N TYR A 1 13.54 -12.45 -17.57
CA TYR A 1 13.03 -13.80 -17.24
C TYR A 1 12.66 -13.75 -15.78
N LYS A 2 11.45 -14.17 -15.41
CA LYS A 2 11.01 -14.29 -14.01
C LYS A 2 12.13 -14.97 -13.23
N THR A 3 12.72 -14.29 -12.26
CA THR A 3 13.69 -14.97 -11.39
C THR A 3 12.94 -16.10 -10.70
N LYS A 4 13.57 -17.28 -10.56
CA LYS A 4 12.99 -18.38 -9.78
C LYS A 4 12.59 -17.94 -8.37
N ASP A 5 13.23 -16.87 -7.90
CA ASP A 5 13.17 -16.40 -6.53
C ASP A 5 12.03 -15.39 -6.27
N MET A 6 11.21 -15.07 -7.29
CA MET A 6 10.11 -14.10 -7.16
C MET A 6 10.53 -12.80 -6.45
N VAL A 7 11.74 -12.31 -6.76
CA VAL A 7 12.34 -11.19 -6.02
C VAL A 7 11.40 -9.98 -6.09
N GLY A 8 10.83 -9.65 -4.94
CA GLY A 8 9.98 -8.47 -4.78
C GLY A 8 10.81 -7.21 -4.97
N VAL A 9 10.20 -6.19 -5.54
CA VAL A 9 10.76 -4.84 -5.56
C VAL A 9 9.99 -4.02 -4.55
N GLU A 10 10.71 -3.43 -3.61
CA GLU A 10 10.14 -2.54 -2.60
C GLU A 10 10.05 -1.11 -3.13
N GLY A 11 9.05 -0.38 -2.64
CA GLY A 11 8.85 1.01 -2.97
C GLY A 11 7.94 1.68 -1.95
N GLU A 12 7.92 3.00 -1.98
CA GLU A 12 7.14 3.83 -1.06
C GLU A 12 6.32 4.86 -1.82
N PHE A 13 5.30 5.41 -1.16
CA PHE A 13 4.63 6.60 -1.65
C PHE A 13 5.15 7.82 -0.90
N LYS A 14 5.68 8.78 -1.63
CA LYS A 14 6.08 10.07 -1.06
C LYS A 14 4.87 11.01 -0.97
N ASN A 15 4.93 11.98 -0.05
CA ASN A 15 3.95 13.06 0.08
C ASN A 15 2.50 12.56 0.26
N VAL A 16 2.31 11.57 1.14
CA VAL A 16 0.98 11.07 1.49
C VAL A 16 0.26 12.08 2.39
N GLU A 17 -1.00 12.36 2.09
CA GLU A 17 -1.82 13.25 2.91
C GLU A 17 -2.53 12.45 4.01
N TYR A 18 -2.19 12.71 5.27
CA TYR A 18 -2.77 12.02 6.42
C TYR A 18 -3.78 12.88 7.17
N LYS A 19 -4.84 12.24 7.66
CA LYS A 19 -5.81 12.85 8.58
C LYS A 19 -6.13 11.88 9.71
N PHE A 20 -5.72 12.23 10.91
CA PHE A 20 -5.96 11.43 12.11
C PHE A 20 -7.24 11.84 12.83
N SER A 21 -7.69 10.98 13.75
CA SER A 21 -8.78 11.30 14.65
C SER A 21 -8.38 12.45 15.58
N LYS A 22 -9.35 13.30 15.94
CA LYS A 22 -9.16 14.28 17.02
C LYS A 22 -9.26 13.65 18.41
N ASN A 23 -9.71 12.40 18.49
CA ASN A 23 -9.83 11.67 19.75
C ASN A 23 -8.48 11.04 20.10
N THR A 24 -7.72 11.70 20.98
CA THR A 24 -6.38 11.29 21.41
C THR A 24 -6.38 10.59 22.77
N LYS A 25 -7.54 10.11 23.25
CA LYS A 25 -7.66 9.46 24.57
C LYS A 25 -6.75 8.25 24.73
N ASP A 26 -6.63 7.47 23.67
CA ASP A 26 -5.83 6.26 23.61
C ASP A 26 -5.42 5.98 22.16
N PHE A 27 -4.44 5.10 21.98
CA PHE A 27 -3.89 4.74 20.69
C PHE A 27 -4.94 4.21 19.70
N ALA A 28 -5.88 3.37 20.18
CA ALA A 28 -6.93 2.80 19.35
C ALA A 28 -7.87 3.89 18.82
N SER A 29 -8.31 4.78 19.70
CA SER A 29 -9.18 5.92 19.41
C SER A 29 -8.53 6.94 18.47
N TYR A 30 -7.22 7.11 18.54
CA TYR A 30 -6.45 7.99 17.67
C TYR A 30 -6.33 7.46 16.24
N LEU A 31 -6.02 6.16 16.12
CA LEU A 31 -5.89 5.49 14.82
C LEU A 31 -7.25 5.14 14.20
N LYS A 32 -8.28 4.87 14.99
CA LYS A 32 -9.62 4.57 14.46
C LYS A 32 -10.16 5.78 13.71
N GLY A 33 -10.48 5.58 12.44
CA GLY A 33 -10.92 6.61 11.52
C GLY A 33 -9.79 7.42 10.88
N ALA A 34 -8.52 7.11 11.16
CA ALA A 34 -7.38 7.70 10.47
C ALA A 34 -7.47 7.42 8.97
N LYS A 35 -7.09 8.42 8.17
CA LYS A 35 -7.19 8.41 6.71
C LYS A 35 -5.86 8.74 6.08
N ALA A 36 -5.58 8.10 4.95
CA ALA A 36 -4.52 8.48 4.04
C ALA A 36 -5.08 8.66 2.64
N THR A 37 -4.68 9.73 1.97
CA THR A 37 -4.89 9.94 0.53
C THR A 37 -3.53 9.89 -0.15
N ILE A 38 -3.38 8.95 -1.08
CA ILE A 38 -2.12 8.62 -1.73
C ILE A 38 -2.29 8.88 -3.23
N LYS A 39 -1.43 9.74 -3.78
CA LYS A 39 -1.33 9.97 -5.23
C LYS A 39 -0.38 8.94 -5.83
N PRO A 40 -0.82 8.04 -6.73
CA PRO A 40 0.05 7.02 -7.27
C PRO A 40 1.25 7.55 -8.04
N SER A 41 1.16 8.77 -8.57
CA SER A 41 2.27 9.47 -9.22
C SER A 41 3.46 9.74 -8.29
N ASN A 42 3.26 9.67 -6.97
CA ASN A 42 4.30 9.89 -5.98
C ASN A 42 4.99 8.58 -5.54
N ALA A 43 4.71 7.46 -6.22
CA ALA A 43 5.42 6.21 -5.97
C ALA A 43 6.91 6.38 -6.30
N PHE A 44 7.77 5.87 -5.43
CA PHE A 44 9.22 5.90 -5.54
C PHE A 44 9.78 4.52 -5.25
N MET A 45 10.59 3.97 -6.16
CA MET A 45 11.08 2.59 -6.09
C MET A 45 12.54 2.50 -5.64
N GLY A 46 13.06 3.56 -5.02
CA GLY A 46 14.46 3.69 -4.64
C GLY A 46 15.33 4.39 -5.69
N GLU A 47 16.47 4.90 -5.23
CA GLU A 47 17.47 5.54 -6.08
C GLU A 47 18.01 4.55 -7.12
N GLY A 48 18.19 5.02 -8.36
CA GLY A 48 18.67 4.18 -9.48
C GLY A 48 17.62 3.25 -10.10
N ASN A 49 16.37 3.26 -9.62
CA ASN A 49 15.28 2.43 -10.13
C ASN A 49 14.29 3.20 -11.02
N ASP A 50 14.76 4.22 -11.74
CA ASP A 50 13.91 5.12 -12.56
C ASP A 50 13.01 4.38 -13.55
N VAL A 51 13.51 3.30 -14.17
CA VAL A 51 12.71 2.48 -15.10
C VAL A 51 11.54 1.82 -14.37
N ILE A 52 11.79 1.29 -13.17
CA ILE A 52 10.75 0.65 -12.35
C ILE A 52 9.76 1.71 -11.87
N THR A 53 10.24 2.85 -11.36
CA THR A 53 9.38 3.97 -10.97
C THR A 53 8.50 4.46 -12.12
N ASN A 54 9.06 4.59 -13.33
CA ASN A 54 8.28 4.97 -14.51
C ASN A 54 7.23 3.91 -14.86
N ASN A 55 7.56 2.63 -14.82
CA ASN A 55 6.59 1.56 -15.07
C ASN A 55 5.46 1.55 -14.03
N ILE A 56 5.77 1.80 -12.76
CA ILE A 56 4.75 1.88 -11.70
C ILE A 56 3.85 3.11 -11.86
N THR A 57 4.45 4.29 -12.05
CA THR A 57 3.72 5.58 -12.05
C THR A 57 3.03 5.90 -13.38
N LYS A 58 3.59 5.46 -14.52
CA LYS A 58 3.10 5.81 -15.86
C LYS A 58 2.37 4.67 -16.56
N VAL A 59 2.52 3.42 -16.10
CA VAL A 59 1.87 2.25 -16.71
C VAL A 59 0.92 1.56 -15.74
N PHE A 60 1.42 1.03 -14.63
CA PHE A 60 0.64 0.19 -13.72
C PHE A 60 -0.53 0.94 -13.09
N PHE A 61 -0.27 2.02 -12.34
CA PHE A 61 -1.33 2.74 -11.64
C PHE A 61 -2.32 3.43 -12.58
N PRO A 62 -1.90 4.07 -13.69
CA PRO A 62 -2.83 4.57 -14.70
C PRO A 62 -3.73 3.46 -15.28
N ALA A 63 -3.20 2.26 -15.52
CA ALA A 63 -4.00 1.13 -15.99
C ALA A 63 -4.95 0.59 -14.91
N LEU A 64 -4.57 0.67 -13.64
CA LEU A 64 -5.34 0.17 -12.50
C LEU A 64 -6.50 1.11 -12.12
N LEU A 65 -6.22 2.40 -11.98
CA LEU A 65 -7.17 3.35 -11.40
C LEU A 65 -7.22 4.72 -12.09
N GLY A 66 -6.60 4.85 -13.26
CA GLY A 66 -6.56 6.11 -14.01
C GLY A 66 -5.87 7.21 -13.23
N ASN A 67 -6.53 8.37 -13.13
CA ASN A 67 -6.04 9.53 -12.38
C ASN A 67 -6.63 9.62 -10.95
N ALA A 68 -7.29 8.56 -10.47
CA ALA A 68 -7.83 8.57 -9.11
C ALA A 68 -6.72 8.47 -8.06
N ASP A 69 -7.07 8.79 -6.81
CA ASP A 69 -6.19 8.57 -5.66
C ASP A 69 -6.48 7.21 -5.03
N ILE A 70 -5.49 6.66 -4.34
CA ILE A 70 -5.69 5.54 -3.40
C ILE A 70 -6.12 6.15 -2.07
N LYS A 71 -7.22 5.65 -1.50
CA LYS A 71 -7.75 6.10 -0.22
C LYS A 71 -7.74 4.98 0.79
N VAL A 72 -7.19 5.25 1.97
CA VAL A 72 -7.13 4.31 3.09
C VAL A 72 -7.92 4.89 4.27
N VAL A 73 -8.69 4.05 4.94
CA VAL A 73 -9.32 4.36 6.22
C VAL A 73 -9.10 3.20 7.19
N PHE A 74 -8.56 3.48 8.37
CA PHE A 74 -8.53 2.50 9.46
C PHE A 74 -9.91 2.44 10.10
N GLN A 75 -10.67 1.39 9.83
CA GLN A 75 -12.07 1.26 10.27
C GLN A 75 -12.16 0.82 11.74
N ASP A 76 -11.34 -0.16 12.11
CA ASP A 76 -11.27 -0.72 13.45
C ASP A 76 -9.83 -0.99 13.83
N VAL A 77 -9.56 -0.89 15.14
CA VAL A 77 -8.25 -1.10 15.75
C VAL A 77 -8.46 -1.95 16.99
N ILE A 78 -7.86 -3.14 17.00
CA ILE A 78 -7.84 -4.06 18.13
C ILE A 78 -6.45 -3.98 18.75
N VAL A 79 -6.38 -3.59 20.02
CA VAL A 79 -5.13 -3.34 20.73
C VAL A 79 -4.81 -4.49 21.68
N GLY A 80 -3.58 -4.98 21.61
CA GLY A 80 -2.90 -5.75 22.64
C GLY A 80 -1.63 -5.04 23.10
N GLU A 81 -0.86 -5.69 23.97
CA GLU A 81 0.42 -5.15 24.45
C GLU A 81 1.44 -5.04 23.30
N ASN A 82 1.76 -3.81 22.89
CA ASN A 82 2.71 -3.49 21.82
C ASN A 82 2.43 -4.14 20.47
N LYS A 83 1.22 -4.67 20.25
CA LYS A 83 0.80 -5.31 18.99
C LYS A 83 -0.71 -5.27 18.85
N GLY A 84 -1.21 -5.53 17.65
CA GLY A 84 -2.64 -5.64 17.43
C GLY A 84 -3.01 -5.80 15.97
N VAL A 85 -4.27 -5.53 15.67
CA VAL A 85 -4.82 -5.68 14.31
C VAL A 85 -5.58 -4.42 13.92
N ILE A 86 -5.35 -3.93 12.71
CA ILE A 86 -6.07 -2.82 12.09
C ILE A 86 -6.85 -3.34 10.89
N SER A 87 -8.15 -3.05 10.84
CA SER A 87 -8.97 -3.26 9.64
C SER A 87 -8.83 -2.04 8.72
N ALA A 88 -7.98 -2.14 7.70
CA ALA A 88 -7.75 -1.05 6.75
C ALA A 88 -8.65 -1.19 5.51
N LYS A 89 -9.58 -0.26 5.34
CA LYS A 89 -10.35 -0.14 4.09
C LYS A 89 -9.52 0.60 3.06
N ILE A 90 -9.06 -0.13 2.04
CA ILE A 90 -8.32 0.41 0.91
C ILE A 90 -9.27 0.56 -0.27
N THR A 91 -9.30 1.74 -0.86
CA THR A 91 -10.12 2.07 -2.03
C THR A 91 -9.23 2.53 -3.17
N MET A 92 -9.35 1.86 -4.31
CA MET A 92 -8.68 2.23 -5.56
C MET A 92 -9.76 2.33 -6.64
N ASP A 93 -9.78 3.44 -7.38
CA ASP A 93 -10.90 3.79 -8.27
C ASP A 93 -12.24 3.74 -7.50
N LYS A 94 -13.20 2.91 -7.92
CA LYS A 94 -14.55 2.83 -7.33
C LYS A 94 -14.74 1.60 -6.44
N LYS A 95 -13.69 0.80 -6.21
CA LYS A 95 -13.79 -0.44 -5.44
C LYS A 95 -12.98 -0.35 -4.15
N SER A 96 -13.60 -0.84 -3.07
CA SER A 96 -12.96 -0.96 -1.76
C SER A 96 -12.77 -2.42 -1.39
N THR A 97 -11.70 -2.69 -0.65
CA THR A 97 -11.47 -3.95 0.04
C THR A 97 -10.99 -3.67 1.46
N ILE A 98 -11.24 -4.60 2.38
CA ILE A 98 -10.76 -4.51 3.75
C ILE A 98 -9.56 -5.45 3.86
N VAL A 99 -8.42 -4.89 4.24
CA VAL A 99 -7.18 -5.64 4.48
C VAL A 99 -6.90 -5.65 5.97
N PRO A 100 -6.79 -6.82 6.61
CA PRO A 100 -6.30 -6.90 7.98
C PRO A 100 -4.80 -6.61 8.00
N LEU A 101 -4.39 -5.68 8.85
CA LEU A 101 -2.98 -5.38 9.09
C LEU A 101 -2.62 -5.81 10.51
N THR A 102 -1.59 -6.64 10.67
CA THR A 102 -0.99 -6.88 11.98
C THR A 102 0.03 -5.79 12.26
N TYR A 103 -0.11 -5.10 13.38
CA TYR A 103 0.84 -4.08 13.78
C TYR A 103 1.66 -4.48 15.01
N THR A 104 2.85 -3.91 15.11
CA THR A 104 3.72 -3.97 16.28
C THR A 104 4.24 -2.58 16.62
N ILE A 105 4.53 -2.36 17.90
CA ILE A 105 5.22 -1.19 18.42
C ILE A 105 6.48 -1.69 19.12
N LYS A 106 7.65 -1.34 18.59
CA LYS A 106 8.94 -1.73 19.15
C LYS A 106 9.94 -0.61 18.92
N ASP A 107 10.76 -0.30 19.91
CA ASP A 107 11.81 0.72 19.81
C ASP A 107 11.26 2.07 19.30
N ASN A 108 10.11 2.50 19.83
CA ASN A 108 9.35 3.70 19.40
C ASN A 108 8.94 3.71 17.92
N LYS A 109 8.91 2.55 17.26
CA LYS A 109 8.47 2.41 15.87
C LYS A 109 7.17 1.64 15.79
N PHE A 110 6.22 2.23 15.10
CA PHE A 110 4.98 1.58 14.68
C PHE A 110 5.17 1.01 13.28
N GLU A 111 4.86 -0.28 13.12
CA GLU A 111 4.81 -0.96 11.82
C GLU A 111 3.54 -1.79 11.74
N ALA A 112 2.70 -1.55 10.72
CA ALA A 112 1.52 -2.35 10.41
C ALA A 112 1.64 -2.99 9.03
N LYS A 113 1.62 -4.33 8.97
CA LYS A 113 1.82 -5.12 7.75
C LYS A 113 0.59 -5.93 7.39
N GLY A 114 0.35 -6.09 6.10
CA GLY A 114 -0.64 -7.01 5.57
C GLY A 114 -0.39 -7.30 4.10
N GLN A 115 -1.28 -8.07 3.49
CA GLN A 115 -1.19 -8.44 2.08
C GLN A 115 -2.47 -8.09 1.35
N LEU A 116 -2.32 -7.53 0.16
CA LEU A 116 -3.42 -7.09 -0.71
C LEU A 116 -3.38 -7.90 -2.01
N ASP A 117 -4.51 -8.49 -2.38
CA ASP A 117 -4.68 -9.08 -3.71
C ASP A 117 -5.23 -8.04 -4.70
N LEU A 118 -4.43 -7.73 -5.72
CA LEU A 118 -4.78 -6.78 -6.77
C LEU A 118 -5.94 -7.24 -7.65
N HIS A 119 -6.22 -8.55 -7.74
CA HIS A 119 -7.40 -9.07 -8.44
C HIS A 119 -8.72 -8.68 -7.77
N THR A 120 -8.67 -8.22 -6.52
CA THR A 120 -9.84 -7.64 -5.87
C THR A 120 -10.31 -6.37 -6.57
N PHE A 121 -9.45 -5.64 -7.31
CA PHE A 121 -9.83 -4.43 -8.04
C PHE A 121 -10.20 -4.74 -9.50
N LYS A 122 -11.19 -4.00 -10.02
CA LYS A 122 -11.77 -4.24 -11.36
C LYS A 122 -10.72 -4.31 -12.47
N ASN A 123 -9.70 -3.46 -12.43
CA ASN A 123 -8.66 -3.40 -13.45
C ASN A 123 -7.35 -4.10 -13.02
N GLY A 124 -7.35 -4.90 -11.94
CA GLY A 124 -6.16 -5.57 -11.42
C GLY A 124 -5.42 -6.38 -12.48
N SER A 125 -6.11 -7.30 -13.17
CA SER A 125 -5.52 -8.12 -14.23
C SER A 125 -5.01 -7.28 -15.41
N LYS A 126 -5.72 -6.21 -15.78
CA LYS A 126 -5.31 -5.28 -16.84
C LYS A 126 -4.00 -4.59 -16.47
N ALA A 127 -3.90 -4.08 -15.25
CA ALA A 127 -2.72 -3.39 -14.75
C ALA A 127 -1.50 -4.31 -14.65
N LEU A 128 -1.69 -5.53 -14.13
CA LEU A 128 -0.63 -6.55 -14.04
C LEU A 128 -0.10 -6.96 -15.42
N LYS A 129 -1.00 -7.08 -16.40
CA LYS A 129 -0.63 -7.33 -17.81
C LYS A 129 0.14 -6.16 -18.39
N ALA A 130 -0.36 -4.94 -18.23
CA ALA A 130 0.31 -3.73 -18.72
C ALA A 130 1.72 -3.56 -18.12
N LEU A 131 1.87 -3.83 -16.82
CA LEU A 131 3.18 -3.82 -16.16
C LEU A 131 4.11 -4.90 -16.73
N SER A 132 3.60 -6.12 -16.94
CA SER A 132 4.42 -7.19 -17.51
C SER A 132 4.84 -6.92 -18.95
N ASP A 133 4.04 -6.20 -19.73
CA ASP A 133 4.36 -5.84 -21.10
C ASP A 133 5.43 -4.72 -21.14
N ALA A 134 5.36 -3.77 -20.20
CA ALA A 134 6.32 -2.68 -20.07
C ALA A 134 7.66 -3.11 -19.43
N ALA A 135 7.70 -4.27 -18.77
CA ALA A 135 8.88 -4.80 -18.11
C ALA A 135 9.30 -6.14 -18.74
N PRO A 136 10.21 -6.14 -19.75
CA PRO A 136 10.67 -7.37 -20.43
C PRO A 136 11.17 -8.45 -19.48
N GLY A 137 11.71 -8.04 -18.32
CA GLY A 137 12.14 -8.94 -17.24
C GLY A 137 11.03 -9.88 -16.72
N HIS A 138 9.76 -9.45 -16.79
CA HIS A 138 8.61 -10.16 -16.22
C HIS A 138 8.17 -11.38 -17.04
N GLY A 139 8.58 -11.51 -18.31
CA GLY A 139 8.24 -12.67 -19.14
C GLY A 139 6.74 -12.97 -19.21
N GLY A 140 5.92 -11.91 -19.32
CA GLY A 140 4.47 -12.00 -19.47
C GLY A 140 3.65 -12.18 -18.19
N ILE A 141 4.25 -12.23 -16.99
CA ILE A 141 3.50 -12.36 -15.72
C ILE A 141 4.03 -11.41 -14.65
N SER A 142 3.10 -10.76 -13.93
CA SER A 142 3.32 -10.00 -12.70
C SER A 142 2.47 -10.59 -11.57
N TRP A 143 2.95 -10.54 -10.32
CA TRP A 143 2.26 -11.13 -9.18
C TRP A 143 1.14 -10.23 -8.65
N PRO A 144 -0.05 -10.79 -8.33
CA PRO A 144 -1.18 -10.00 -7.86
C PRO A 144 -1.16 -9.75 -6.35
N LEU A 145 -0.48 -10.59 -5.58
CA LEU A 145 -0.34 -10.44 -4.13
C LEU A 145 0.80 -9.47 -3.85
N VAL A 146 0.48 -8.38 -3.15
CA VAL A 146 1.43 -7.36 -2.77
C VAL A 146 1.43 -7.18 -1.26
N ASP A 147 2.61 -7.21 -0.66
CA ASP A 147 2.77 -6.86 0.75
C ASP A 147 2.69 -5.33 0.89
N ILE A 148 2.00 -4.89 1.93
CA ILE A 148 1.83 -3.48 2.25
C ILE A 148 2.22 -3.22 3.70
N SER A 149 2.82 -2.06 3.95
CA SER A 149 3.19 -1.61 5.29
C SER A 149 2.84 -0.15 5.52
N PHE A 150 2.40 0.17 6.73
CA PHE A 150 2.33 1.54 7.26
C PHE A 150 3.35 1.66 8.39
N ASN A 151 4.25 2.63 8.27
CA ASN A 151 5.36 2.81 9.19
C ASN A 151 5.33 4.24 9.75
N ALA A 152 5.62 4.38 11.04
CA ALA A 152 5.76 5.67 11.68
C ALA A 152 6.72 5.58 12.87
N ASP A 153 7.53 6.63 13.05
CA ASP A 153 8.19 6.86 14.32
C ASP A 153 7.18 7.48 15.29
N LEU A 154 7.08 6.93 16.50
CA LEU A 154 6.26 7.48 17.57
C LEU A 154 7.06 8.59 18.25
N ALA A 155 6.40 9.73 18.48
CA ALA A 155 7.00 10.81 19.27
C ALA A 155 7.30 10.31 20.68
N GLU A 156 8.44 10.78 21.24
CA GLU A 156 8.79 10.61 22.66
C GLU A 156 7.80 11.32 23.59
#